data_AF-A0A7X0DPV8-F1
#
_entry.id   AF-A0A7X0DPV8-F1
#
_cell.length_a   1.000
_cell.length_b   1.000
_cell.length_c   1.000
_cell.angle_alpha   90.00
_cell.angle_beta   90.00
_cell.angle_gamma   90.00
#
_symmetry.space_group_name_H-M   'P 1'
#
loop_
_entity.id
_entity.type
_entity.pdbx_description
1 polymer ?
#
loop_
_entity_poly.entity_id
_entity_poly.type
_entity_poly.pdbx_seq_one_letter_code
_entity_poly.pdbx_strand_id
1 'polypeptide(L)'
;MKNKNIVKIFFVSMLFIMACKAYVEEKKQIGSLSTDVSTLNNKIDHEKFNHYKQEINKLKESLKDVSNAELKEKLLALESLFQDKLAAKLSALKAAKQKIEGITDTDNNTAKSKIWAESKLVGVTIKFSGSNTAGNGKKMSEEAVKQIDKIIKFLKEGTN
;
A
#
# COMPACT_ATOMS: atom_id res chain seq x y z
N MET A 1 9.02 -56.23 -24.99
CA MET A 1 8.46 -55.56 -23.79
C MET A 1 9.21 -54.28 -23.36
N LYS A 2 10.15 -53.71 -24.14
CA LYS A 2 10.94 -52.52 -23.73
C LYS A 2 10.28 -51.15 -24.02
N ASN A 3 9.33 -51.07 -24.95
CA ASN A 3 8.71 -49.78 -25.35
C ASN A 3 7.57 -49.30 -24.42
N LYS A 4 7.03 -50.15 -23.54
CA LYS A 4 5.92 -49.77 -22.65
C LYS A 4 6.34 -48.82 -21.51
N ASN A 5 7.62 -48.83 -21.11
CA ASN A 5 8.13 -47.94 -20.06
C ASN A 5 8.48 -46.53 -20.57
N ILE A 6 8.94 -46.39 -21.81
CA ILE A 6 9.31 -45.08 -22.38
C ILE A 6 8.08 -44.20 -22.60
N VAL A 7 6.98 -44.76 -23.10
CA VAL A 7 5.72 -44.01 -23.29
C VAL A 7 5.13 -43.55 -21.96
N LYS A 8 5.23 -44.37 -20.90
CA LYS A 8 4.81 -43.98 -19.54
C LYS A 8 5.67 -42.85 -18.98
N ILE A 9 6.99 -42.89 -19.15
CA ILE A 9 7.89 -41.82 -18.70
C ILE A 9 7.64 -40.51 -19.46
N PHE A 10 7.37 -40.57 -20.77
CA PHE A 10 6.99 -39.41 -21.57
C PHE A 10 5.64 -38.81 -21.16
N PHE A 11 4.64 -39.64 -20.84
CA PHE A 11 3.36 -39.15 -20.34
C PHE A 11 3.49 -38.48 -18.97
N VAL A 12 4.30 -39.05 -18.08
CA VAL A 12 4.57 -38.47 -16.76
C VAL A 12 5.34 -37.15 -16.89
N SER A 13 6.34 -37.06 -17.77
CA SER A 13 7.10 -35.82 -17.98
C SER A 13 6.26 -34.73 -18.66
N MET A 14 5.38 -35.08 -19.60
CA MET A 14 4.47 -34.13 -20.25
C MET A 14 3.39 -33.61 -19.30
N LEU A 15 2.84 -34.47 -18.43
CA LEU A 15 1.95 -34.06 -17.34
C LEU A 15 2.67 -33.15 -16.33
N PHE A 16 3.94 -33.44 -16.03
CA PHE A 16 4.76 -32.59 -15.16
C PHE A 16 5.02 -31.21 -15.80
N ILE A 17 5.27 -31.14 -17.11
CA ILE A 17 5.45 -29.87 -17.83
C ILE A 17 4.14 -29.06 -17.87
N MET A 18 2.98 -29.70 -18.08
CA MET A 18 1.69 -29.01 -18.03
C MET A 18 1.32 -28.53 -16.62
N ALA A 19 1.63 -29.32 -15.58
CA ALA A 19 1.47 -28.90 -14.19
C ALA A 19 2.43 -27.77 -13.80
N CYS A 20 3.68 -27.77 -14.30
CA CYS A 20 4.65 -26.69 -14.08
C CYS A 20 4.32 -25.41 -14.87
N LYS A 21 3.60 -25.52 -16.00
CA LYS A 21 3.09 -24.36 -16.76
C LYS A 21 1.76 -23.81 -16.24
N ALA A 22 1.10 -24.52 -15.32
CA ALA A 22 -0.13 -24.04 -14.73
C ALA A 22 0.14 -22.76 -13.92
N TYR A 23 -0.63 -21.73 -14.22
CA TYR A 23 -0.65 -20.46 -13.50
C TYR A 23 0.65 -19.60 -13.58
N VAL A 24 1.48 -19.80 -14.61
CA VAL A 24 2.73 -19.01 -14.78
C VAL A 24 2.43 -17.52 -14.90
N GLU A 25 1.35 -17.15 -15.59
CA GLU A 25 1.03 -15.75 -15.84
C GLU A 25 0.48 -15.07 -14.58
N GLU A 26 -0.37 -15.77 -13.84
CA GLU A 26 -0.92 -15.35 -12.55
C GLU A 26 0.20 -15.17 -11.52
N LYS A 27 1.19 -16.08 -11.49
CA LYS A 27 2.38 -15.92 -10.65
C LYS A 27 3.20 -14.68 -11.01
N LYS A 28 3.33 -14.36 -12.31
CA LYS A 28 4.00 -13.13 -12.75
C LYS A 28 3.20 -11.88 -12.37
N GLN A 29 1.88 -11.91 -12.52
CA GLN A 29 1.01 -10.80 -12.11
C GLN A 29 1.14 -10.53 -10.62
N ILE A 30 1.08 -11.57 -9.77
CA ILE A 30 1.33 -11.44 -8.31
C ILE A 30 2.73 -10.88 -8.05
N GLY A 31 3.75 -11.37 -8.76
CA GLY A 31 5.14 -10.91 -8.59
C GLY A 31 5.34 -9.44 -8.97
N SER A 32 4.73 -8.99 -10.06
CA SER A 32 4.75 -7.58 -10.49
C SER A 32 4.05 -6.71 -9.47
N LEU A 33 2.83 -7.09 -9.06
CA LEU A 33 2.04 -6.34 -8.09
C LEU A 33 2.74 -6.29 -6.72
N SER A 34 3.41 -7.36 -6.30
CA SER A 34 4.23 -7.39 -5.08
C SER A 34 5.41 -6.42 -5.16
N THR A 35 6.08 -6.37 -6.31
CA THR A 35 7.17 -5.41 -6.56
C THR A 35 6.65 -3.97 -6.43
N ASP A 36 5.52 -3.67 -7.05
CA ASP A 36 4.90 -2.34 -6.99
C ASP A 36 4.47 -1.96 -5.57
N VAL A 37 3.79 -2.87 -4.85
CA VAL A 37 3.38 -2.68 -3.46
C VAL A 37 4.58 -2.48 -2.54
N SER A 38 5.72 -3.14 -2.81
CA SER A 38 6.93 -2.97 -2.01
C SER A 38 7.47 -1.54 -2.01
N THR A 39 7.20 -0.77 -3.07
CA THR A 39 7.61 0.63 -3.20
C THR A 39 6.75 1.60 -2.38
N LEU A 40 5.59 1.14 -1.90
CA LEU A 40 4.70 1.94 -1.04
C LEU A 40 5.45 2.42 0.22
N ASN A 41 5.24 3.70 0.53
CA ASN A 41 5.84 4.37 1.68
C ASN A 41 4.94 5.52 2.16
N ASN A 42 5.35 6.15 3.26
CA ASN A 42 4.52 7.12 3.97
C ASN A 42 4.31 8.43 3.20
N LYS A 43 5.15 8.76 2.21
CA LYS A 43 5.04 9.98 1.40
C LYS A 43 4.16 9.78 0.16
N ILE A 44 3.94 8.53 -0.25
CA ILE A 44 3.15 8.22 -1.42
C ILE A 44 1.69 8.62 -1.21
N ASP A 45 1.08 9.05 -2.31
CA ASP A 45 -0.33 9.39 -2.41
C ASP A 45 -1.23 8.23 -1.97
N HIS A 46 -2.22 8.55 -1.15
CA HIS A 46 -3.26 7.64 -0.69
C HIS A 46 -4.08 6.98 -1.82
N GLU A 47 -4.22 7.63 -2.98
CA GLU A 47 -4.88 7.05 -4.16
C GLU A 47 -4.15 5.81 -4.67
N LYS A 48 -2.80 5.79 -4.60
CA LYS A 48 -2.01 4.60 -4.98
C LYS A 48 -2.28 3.42 -4.04
N PHE A 49 -2.45 3.67 -2.75
CA PHE A 49 -2.83 2.60 -1.80
C PHE A 49 -4.19 2.00 -2.17
N ASN A 50 -5.17 2.85 -2.50
CA ASN A 50 -6.49 2.36 -2.92
C ASN A 50 -6.44 1.62 -4.26
N HIS A 51 -5.66 2.10 -5.23
CA HIS A 51 -5.46 1.42 -6.51
C HIS A 51 -4.91 -0.01 -6.31
N TYR A 52 -3.82 -0.17 -5.56
CA TYR A 52 -3.25 -1.50 -5.32
C TYR A 52 -4.19 -2.40 -4.53
N LYS A 53 -4.96 -1.86 -3.58
CA LYS A 53 -6.00 -2.62 -2.89
C LYS A 53 -7.03 -3.20 -3.88
N GLN A 54 -7.50 -2.39 -4.83
CA GLN A 54 -8.45 -2.84 -5.84
C GLN A 54 -7.85 -3.90 -6.75
N GLU A 55 -6.60 -3.76 -7.18
CA GLU A 55 -5.90 -4.77 -7.99
C GLU A 55 -5.71 -6.09 -7.22
N ILE A 56 -5.33 -6.04 -5.94
CA ILE A 56 -5.23 -7.22 -5.08
C ILE A 56 -6.60 -7.91 -4.94
N ASN A 57 -7.67 -7.13 -4.72
CA ASN A 57 -9.02 -7.69 -4.61
C ASN A 57 -9.51 -8.34 -5.91
N LYS A 58 -9.24 -7.72 -7.07
CA LYS A 58 -9.55 -8.33 -8.37
C LYS A 58 -8.81 -9.64 -8.56
N LEU A 59 -7.53 -9.68 -8.20
CA LEU A 59 -6.69 -10.87 -8.29
C LEU A 59 -7.15 -11.97 -7.33
N LYS A 60 -7.58 -11.60 -6.12
CA LYS A 60 -8.17 -12.52 -5.15
C LYS A 60 -9.45 -13.15 -5.69
N GLU A 61 -10.33 -12.34 -6.27
CA GLU A 61 -11.60 -12.80 -6.82
C GLU A 61 -11.38 -13.70 -8.05
N SER A 62 -10.46 -13.34 -8.95
CA SER A 62 -10.16 -14.15 -10.14
C SER A 62 -9.50 -15.50 -9.81
N LEU A 63 -8.84 -15.60 -8.66
CA LEU A 63 -8.12 -16.80 -8.21
C LEU A 63 -8.85 -17.59 -7.11
N LYS A 64 -10.08 -17.21 -6.73
CA LYS A 64 -10.79 -17.80 -5.58
C LYS A 64 -11.00 -19.32 -5.69
N ASP A 65 -11.23 -19.82 -6.89
CA ASP A 65 -11.53 -21.23 -7.18
C ASP A 65 -10.26 -22.04 -7.52
N VAL A 66 -9.09 -21.39 -7.55
CA VAL A 66 -7.81 -22.05 -7.85
C VAL A 66 -7.31 -22.80 -6.62
N SER A 67 -7.02 -24.10 -6.75
CA SER A 67 -6.50 -24.94 -5.66
C SER A 67 -4.96 -25.04 -5.60
N ASN A 68 -4.24 -24.32 -6.47
CA ASN A 68 -2.79 -24.32 -6.50
C ASN A 68 -2.20 -23.69 -5.21
N ALA A 69 -1.50 -24.49 -4.41
CA ALA A 69 -0.97 -24.07 -3.11
C ALA A 69 0.06 -22.93 -3.21
N GLU A 70 0.98 -22.99 -4.18
CA GLU A 70 2.00 -21.96 -4.38
C GLU A 70 1.39 -20.61 -4.76
N LEU A 71 0.37 -20.61 -5.61
CA LEU A 71 -0.33 -19.39 -6.02
C LEU A 71 -1.07 -18.75 -4.83
N LYS A 72 -1.72 -19.57 -3.98
CA LYS A 72 -2.36 -19.09 -2.75
C LYS A 72 -1.35 -18.49 -1.77
N GLU A 73 -0.21 -19.13 -1.58
CA GLU A 73 0.85 -18.63 -0.71
C GLU A 73 1.39 -17.29 -1.20
N LYS A 74 1.64 -17.15 -2.50
CA LYS A 74 2.08 -15.88 -3.10
C LYS A 74 1.03 -14.76 -2.95
N LEU A 75 -0.25 -15.08 -3.15
CA LEU A 75 -1.33 -14.11 -2.97
C LEU A 75 -1.45 -13.67 -1.50
N LEU A 76 -1.36 -14.60 -0.55
CA LEU A 76 -1.36 -14.29 0.88
C LEU A 76 -0.16 -13.42 1.27
N ALA A 77 1.03 -13.70 0.74
CA ALA A 77 2.21 -12.88 0.96
C ALA A 77 2.04 -11.45 0.42
N LEU A 78 1.40 -11.30 -0.75
CA LEU A 78 1.05 -10.01 -1.32
C LEU A 78 0.04 -9.24 -0.46
N GLU A 79 -1.02 -9.91 0.01
CA GLU A 79 -2.00 -9.33 0.93
C GLU A 79 -1.33 -8.85 2.21
N SER A 80 -0.48 -9.69 2.83
CA SER A 80 0.27 -9.33 4.05
C SER A 80 1.17 -8.13 3.83
N LEU A 81 1.95 -8.14 2.74
CA LEU A 81 2.84 -7.02 2.38
C LEU A 81 2.05 -5.72 2.25
N PHE A 82 0.90 -5.75 1.57
CA PHE A 82 0.05 -4.57 1.43
C PHE A 82 -0.48 -4.08 2.78
N GLN A 83 -0.94 -4.99 3.65
CA GLN A 83 -1.43 -4.63 4.99
C GLN A 83 -0.33 -3.99 5.85
N ASP A 84 0.89 -4.52 5.80
CA ASP A 84 2.04 -3.94 6.52
C ASP A 84 2.33 -2.52 6.05
N LYS A 85 2.32 -2.29 4.73
CA LYS A 85 2.51 -0.96 4.14
C LYS A 85 1.38 -0.01 4.53
N LEU A 86 0.13 -0.47 4.50
CA LEU A 86 -1.05 0.31 4.87
C LEU A 86 -1.00 0.69 6.35
N ALA A 87 -0.67 -0.26 7.23
CA ALA A 87 -0.51 -0.04 8.66
C ALA A 87 0.59 0.99 8.94
N ALA A 88 1.74 0.90 8.26
CA ALA A 88 2.82 1.87 8.37
C ALA A 88 2.38 3.28 7.95
N LYS A 89 1.68 3.41 6.82
CA LYS A 89 1.13 4.70 6.36
C LYS A 89 0.13 5.28 7.36
N LEU A 90 -0.81 4.48 7.86
CA LEU A 90 -1.81 4.91 8.85
C LEU A 90 -1.16 5.33 10.18
N SER A 91 -0.14 4.60 10.63
CA SER A 91 0.63 4.95 11.83
C SER A 91 1.36 6.27 11.65
N ALA A 92 2.03 6.47 10.50
CA ALA A 92 2.72 7.71 10.19
C ALA A 92 1.77 8.92 10.13
N LEU A 93 0.60 8.77 9.51
CA LEU A 93 -0.44 9.81 9.46
C LEU A 93 -0.91 10.21 10.87
N LYS A 94 -1.20 9.22 11.73
CA LYS A 94 -1.60 9.49 13.12
C LYS A 94 -0.50 10.18 13.92
N ALA A 95 0.75 9.75 13.75
CA ALA A 95 1.89 10.35 14.42
C ALA A 95 2.11 11.81 13.97
N ALA A 96 2.02 12.09 12.66
CA ALA A 96 2.11 13.45 12.13
C ALA A 96 0.99 14.34 12.68
N LYS A 97 -0.26 13.83 12.71
CA LYS A 97 -1.40 14.54 13.32
C LYS A 97 -1.11 14.90 14.77
N GLN A 98 -0.73 13.94 15.61
CA GLN A 98 -0.44 14.17 17.03
C GLN A 98 0.67 15.21 17.23
N LYS A 99 1.73 15.15 16.42
CA LYS A 99 2.82 16.14 16.50
C LYS A 99 2.34 17.54 16.13
N ILE A 100 1.49 17.67 15.12
CA ILE A 100 0.94 18.97 14.67
C ILE A 100 -0.01 19.54 15.74
N GLU A 101 -0.91 18.71 16.29
CA GLU A 101 -1.83 19.10 17.36
C GLU A 101 -1.10 19.48 18.66
N GLY A 102 0.08 18.90 18.92
CA GLY A 102 0.91 19.21 20.06
C GLY A 102 1.67 20.54 19.99
N ILE A 103 1.60 21.28 18.87
CA ILE A 103 2.26 22.58 18.72
C ILE A 103 1.34 23.67 19.29
N THR A 104 1.70 24.22 20.46
CA THR A 104 0.89 25.23 21.17
C THR A 104 1.12 26.66 20.67
N ASP A 105 2.38 27.08 20.50
CA ASP A 105 2.73 28.37 19.89
C ASP A 105 2.92 28.23 18.38
N THR A 106 1.80 28.27 17.65
CA THR A 106 1.77 27.93 16.22
C THR A 106 2.27 29.06 15.30
N ASP A 107 2.29 30.31 15.76
CA ASP A 107 2.45 31.48 14.88
C ASP A 107 3.91 31.91 14.64
N ASN A 108 4.86 31.39 15.43
CA ASN A 108 6.28 31.60 15.14
C ASN A 108 6.73 30.79 13.91
N ASN A 109 7.80 31.26 13.25
CA ASN A 109 8.30 30.65 12.02
C ASN A 109 8.73 29.19 12.21
N THR A 110 9.32 28.84 13.35
CA THR A 110 9.76 27.48 13.66
C THR A 110 8.58 26.51 13.72
N ALA A 111 7.47 26.91 14.33
CA ALA A 111 6.25 26.13 14.42
C ALA A 111 5.61 25.94 13.05
N LYS A 112 5.48 27.00 12.26
CA LYS A 112 4.98 26.94 10.87
C LYS A 112 5.82 25.98 10.01
N SER A 113 7.14 26.05 10.13
CA SER A 113 8.05 25.13 9.43
C SER A 113 7.88 23.68 9.89
N LYS A 114 7.68 23.43 11.19
CA LYS A 114 7.40 22.09 11.72
C LYS A 114 6.08 21.54 11.20
N ILE A 115 4.99 22.31 11.23
CA ILE A 115 3.67 21.90 10.71
C ILE A 115 3.80 21.50 9.24
N TRP A 116 4.45 22.35 8.44
CA TRP A 116 4.65 22.08 7.01
C TRP A 116 5.51 20.84 6.77
N ALA A 117 6.62 20.68 7.51
CA ALA A 117 7.51 19.54 7.36
C ALA A 117 6.84 18.21 7.74
N GLU A 118 6.15 18.16 8.89
CA GLU A 118 5.45 16.96 9.36
C GLU A 118 4.32 16.56 8.40
N SER A 119 3.58 17.53 7.85
CA SER A 119 2.57 17.28 6.81
C SER A 119 3.20 16.66 5.55
N LYS A 120 4.31 17.23 5.09
CA LYS A 120 5.01 16.77 3.88
C LYS A 120 5.57 15.35 4.03
N LEU A 121 6.00 14.96 5.24
CA LEU A 121 6.51 13.60 5.51
C LEU A 121 5.46 12.51 5.29
N VAL A 122 4.17 12.85 5.39
CA VAL A 122 3.06 11.92 5.19
C VAL A 122 2.33 12.14 3.85
N GLY A 123 2.93 12.92 2.94
CA GLY A 123 2.37 13.20 1.62
C GLY A 123 1.24 14.24 1.63
N VAL A 124 1.08 15.00 2.71
CA VAL A 124 0.09 16.09 2.80
C VAL A 124 0.74 17.40 2.41
N THR A 125 0.14 18.09 1.43
CA THR A 125 0.64 19.38 0.95
C THR A 125 -0.25 20.51 1.46
N ILE A 126 0.31 21.34 2.33
CA ILE A 126 -0.32 22.58 2.79
C ILE A 126 0.46 23.80 2.30
N LYS A 127 -0.24 24.92 2.12
CA LYS A 127 0.40 26.20 1.79
C LYS A 127 1.18 26.70 3.00
N PHE A 128 2.46 27.03 2.78
CA PHE A 128 3.28 27.67 3.81
C PHE A 128 2.94 29.17 3.92
N SER A 129 2.57 29.60 5.12
CA SER A 129 2.25 31.00 5.42
C SER A 129 3.41 31.67 6.18
N GLY A 130 4.38 32.21 5.44
CA GLY A 130 5.61 32.80 6.01
C GLY A 130 5.45 34.17 6.65
N SER A 131 4.26 34.79 6.64
CA SER A 131 4.05 36.07 7.33
C SER A 131 3.84 35.87 8.82
N ASN A 132 4.28 36.84 9.63
CA ASN A 132 4.06 36.88 11.08
C ASN A 132 2.62 37.31 11.45
N THR A 133 1.69 37.28 10.50
CA THR A 133 0.27 37.57 10.79
C THR A 133 -0.25 36.53 11.79
N ALA A 134 -0.81 37.00 12.89
CA ALA A 134 -1.42 36.15 13.91
C ALA A 134 -2.53 35.28 13.31
N GLY A 135 -2.63 34.04 13.76
CA GLY A 135 -3.58 33.03 13.33
C GLY A 135 -3.19 32.24 12.08
N ASN A 136 -2.09 32.58 11.39
CA ASN A 136 -1.65 31.84 10.21
C ASN A 136 -1.12 30.44 10.55
N GLY A 137 -0.41 30.29 11.66
CA GLY A 137 0.05 29.01 12.17
C GLY A 137 -1.11 28.09 12.54
N LYS A 138 -2.11 28.64 13.23
CA LYS A 138 -3.34 27.93 13.58
C LYS A 138 -4.08 27.42 12.33
N LYS A 139 -4.27 28.28 11.33
CA LYS A 139 -4.88 27.88 10.04
C LYS A 139 -4.09 26.78 9.33
N MET A 140 -2.76 26.85 9.33
CA MET A 140 -1.90 25.80 8.75
C MET A 140 -2.08 24.47 9.50
N SER A 141 -2.12 24.50 10.84
CA SER A 141 -2.34 23.32 11.67
C SER A 141 -3.70 22.68 11.40
N GLU A 142 -4.77 23.48 11.43
CA GLU A 142 -6.13 23.00 11.17
C GLU A 142 -6.28 22.39 9.77
N GLU A 143 -5.72 23.03 8.75
CA GLU A 143 -5.76 22.51 7.38
C GLU A 143 -4.98 21.19 7.25
N ALA A 144 -3.78 21.11 7.85
CA ALA A 144 -2.98 19.89 7.85
C ALA A 144 -3.72 18.72 8.52
N VAL A 145 -4.24 18.93 9.74
CA VAL A 145 -4.98 17.92 10.49
C VAL A 145 -6.22 17.46 9.71
N LYS A 146 -6.97 18.40 9.13
CA LYS A 146 -8.15 18.10 8.31
C LYS A 146 -7.82 17.25 7.09
N GLN A 147 -6.72 17.54 6.38
CA GLN A 147 -6.29 16.71 5.25
C GLN A 147 -5.83 15.32 5.71
N ILE A 148 -5.07 15.24 6.81
CA ILE A 148 -4.65 13.96 7.39
C ILE A 148 -5.86 13.10 7.77
N ASP A 149 -6.85 13.66 8.44
CA ASP A 149 -8.06 12.93 8.85
C ASP A 149 -8.87 12.44 7.65
N LYS A 150 -8.98 13.23 6.58
CA LYS A 150 -9.60 12.79 5.32
C LYS A 150 -8.87 11.58 4.73
N ILE A 151 -7.54 11.62 4.70
CA ILE A 151 -6.73 10.51 4.17
C ILE A 151 -6.89 9.26 5.05
N ILE A 152 -6.82 9.41 6.38
CA ILE A 152 -7.03 8.28 7.31
C ILE A 152 -8.41 7.67 7.10
N LYS A 153 -9.45 8.50 6.98
CA LYS A 153 -10.82 8.06 6.73
C LYS A 153 -10.92 7.31 5.41
N PHE A 154 -10.40 7.88 4.31
CA PHE A 154 -10.40 7.25 2.99
C PHE A 154 -9.73 5.88 2.99
N LEU A 155 -8.53 5.78 3.59
CA LEU A 155 -7.79 4.53 3.67
C LEU A 155 -8.52 3.48 4.52
N LYS A 156 -9.19 3.88 5.61
CA LYS A 156 -9.96 2.98 6.48
C LYS A 156 -11.30 2.54 5.89
N GLU A 157 -12.06 3.45 5.30
CA GLU A 157 -13.36 3.13 4.67
C GLU A 157 -13.17 2.23 3.47
N GLY A 158 -12.09 2.46 2.72
CA GLY A 158 -11.64 1.51 1.72
C GLY A 158 -11.14 0.19 2.29
N THR A 159 -11.05 -0.04 3.61
CA THR A 159 -10.56 -1.31 4.21
C THR A 159 -11.68 -2.33 4.49
N ASN A 160 -12.94 -1.91 4.54
CA ASN A 160 -14.11 -2.78 4.76
C ASN A 160 -14.56 -3.51 3.48
#